data_AF-A0A5Q4SJA1-F1
#
_entry.id   AF-A0A5Q4SJA1-F1
#
_cell.length_a   1.000
_cell.length_b   1.000
_cell.length_c   1.000
_cell.angle_alpha   90.00
_cell.angle_beta   90.00
_cell.angle_gamma   90.00
#
_symmetry.space_group_name_H-M   'P 1'
#
loop_
_entity.id
_entity.type
_entity.pdbx_description
1 polymer ?
#
loop_
_entity_poly.entity_id
_entity_poly.type
_entity_poly.pdbx_seq_one_letter_code
_entity_poly.pdbx_strand_id
1 'polypeptide(L)'
;MASALAGALGAEPRDVDVADDDAGGADERNWDAPVLCTYRSAAGDLALSWDVSVSDVMRTPPTEAEAALRLAARLGTTVLYPAQERPPSAYWAAGPDGTVTRARLLEADDETDGGAPWLVVDAVEETMAQLPGARVETLAEILHEERVETPVTDAFAAATDPHGDAPATGPVNRSREALLLWERLVRRIETGWAPGGRYPFDQYAEDLRTRDRLGELARAQGPQHLPLGRALEELDEVFRRGTDDDAGVLLGRLTGSGTAVADRGWWWHRRPAKPPWDS
;
A
#
# COMPACT_ATOMS: atom_id res chain seq x y z
N MET A 1 7.80 -27.97 -10.66
CA MET A 1 7.01 -26.77 -10.99
C MET A 1 5.57 -27.12 -11.36
N ALA A 2 5.33 -27.79 -12.50
CA ALA A 2 3.98 -28.13 -12.99
C ALA A 2 3.06 -28.78 -11.93
N SER A 3 3.54 -29.80 -11.21
CA SER A 3 2.72 -30.46 -10.16
C SER A 3 2.35 -29.54 -8.99
N ALA A 4 3.26 -28.64 -8.59
CA ALA A 4 3.00 -27.69 -7.51
C ALA A 4 1.96 -26.64 -7.95
N LEU A 5 2.10 -26.11 -9.17
CA LEU A 5 1.18 -25.14 -9.75
C LEU A 5 -0.21 -25.75 -10.00
N ALA A 6 -0.27 -26.95 -10.58
CA ALA A 6 -1.51 -27.70 -10.77
C ALA A 6 -2.24 -27.88 -9.42
N GLY A 7 -1.49 -28.30 -8.40
CA GLY A 7 -2.04 -28.50 -7.06
C GLY A 7 -2.46 -27.21 -6.35
N ALA A 8 -1.88 -26.05 -6.68
CA ALA A 8 -2.29 -24.75 -6.14
C ALA A 8 -3.58 -24.24 -6.82
N LEU A 9 -3.66 -24.42 -8.13
CA LEU A 9 -4.78 -23.98 -8.97
C LEU A 9 -5.96 -24.97 -8.99
N GLY A 10 -5.77 -26.20 -8.50
CA GLY A 10 -6.79 -27.26 -8.55
C GLY A 10 -6.92 -27.91 -9.93
N ALA A 11 -5.88 -27.83 -10.76
CA ALA A 11 -5.80 -28.48 -12.07
C ALA A 11 -5.08 -29.84 -11.99
N GLU A 12 -5.14 -30.63 -13.07
CA GLU A 12 -4.29 -31.83 -13.19
C GLU A 12 -2.90 -31.46 -13.72
N PRO A 13 -1.82 -32.16 -13.33
CA PRO A 13 -0.47 -31.84 -13.81
C PRO A 13 -0.29 -31.87 -15.33
N ARG A 14 -1.13 -32.63 -16.05
CA ARG A 14 -1.13 -32.70 -17.52
C ARG A 14 -1.78 -31.50 -18.20
N ASP A 15 -2.54 -30.71 -17.45
CA ASP A 15 -3.24 -29.51 -17.91
C ASP A 15 -2.41 -28.23 -17.65
N VAL A 16 -1.15 -28.39 -17.21
CA VAL A 16 -0.23 -27.30 -16.92
C VAL A 16 0.98 -27.41 -17.83
N ASP A 17 1.18 -26.39 -18.66
CA ASP A 17 2.38 -26.21 -19.46
C ASP A 17 3.33 -25.23 -18.76
N VAL A 18 4.61 -25.62 -18.64
CA VAL A 18 5.64 -24.81 -17.97
C VAL A 18 6.85 -24.68 -18.90
N ALA A 19 7.23 -23.45 -19.21
CA ALA A 19 8.38 -23.16 -20.06
C ALA A 19 9.31 -22.14 -19.42
N ASP A 20 10.61 -22.31 -19.68
CA ASP A 20 11.65 -21.34 -19.35
C ASP A 20 11.66 -20.23 -20.41
N ASP A 21 11.59 -18.97 -19.99
CA ASP A 21 11.57 -17.80 -20.87
C ASP A 21 12.87 -17.68 -21.69
N ASP A 22 14.00 -18.08 -21.10
CA ASP A 22 15.33 -17.91 -21.70
C ASP A 22 15.71 -19.05 -22.66
N ALA A 23 14.96 -20.15 -22.67
CA ALA A 23 15.32 -21.37 -23.40
C ALA A 23 14.89 -21.39 -24.89
N GLY A 24 14.25 -20.33 -25.39
CA GLY A 24 13.92 -20.18 -26.83
C GLY A 24 12.92 -21.20 -27.39
N GLY A 25 12.08 -21.83 -26.55
CA GLY A 25 11.24 -22.98 -26.89
C GLY A 25 9.77 -22.70 -27.19
N ALA A 26 9.43 -21.57 -27.82
CA ALA A 26 8.02 -21.20 -28.07
C ALA A 26 7.23 -22.25 -28.88
N ASP A 27 7.91 -23.00 -29.75
CA ASP A 27 7.31 -24.02 -30.62
C ASP A 27 7.01 -25.35 -29.91
N GLU A 28 7.63 -25.61 -28.74
CA GLU A 28 7.42 -26.83 -27.95
C GLU A 28 6.32 -26.67 -26.89
N ARG A 29 5.78 -25.45 -26.73
CA ARG A 29 4.75 -25.14 -25.74
C ARG A 29 3.40 -25.72 -26.12
N ASN A 30 2.74 -26.33 -25.15
CA ASN A 30 1.32 -26.68 -25.27
C ASN A 30 0.45 -25.45 -24.97
N TRP A 31 0.26 -24.59 -25.98
CA TRP A 31 -0.58 -23.39 -25.88
C TRP A 31 -2.07 -23.68 -25.58
N ASP A 32 -2.52 -24.92 -25.79
CA ASP A 32 -3.87 -25.37 -25.48
C ASP A 32 -4.04 -25.80 -24.01
N ALA A 33 -2.96 -25.80 -23.21
CA ALA A 33 -3.04 -26.15 -21.79
C ALA A 33 -3.87 -25.10 -21.02
N PRO A 34 -4.80 -25.54 -20.14
CA PRO A 34 -5.59 -24.63 -19.31
C PRO A 34 -4.77 -23.70 -18.40
N VAL A 35 -3.57 -24.10 -18.03
CA VAL A 35 -2.63 -23.26 -17.26
C VAL A 35 -1.32 -23.17 -18.02
N LEU A 36 -0.90 -21.94 -18.31
CA LEU A 36 0.40 -21.63 -18.89
C LEU A 36 1.24 -20.95 -17.81
N CYS A 37 2.45 -21.46 -17.59
CA CYS A 37 3.44 -20.83 -16.74
C CYS A 37 4.70 -20.57 -17.56
N THR A 38 5.11 -19.31 -17.62
CA THR A 38 6.46 -18.96 -18.05
C THR A 38 7.26 -18.64 -16.79
N TYR A 39 8.47 -19.15 -16.68
CA TYR A 39 9.34 -18.80 -15.57
C TYR A 39 10.69 -18.30 -16.08
N ARG A 40 11.31 -17.43 -15.31
CA ARG A 40 12.70 -17.01 -15.49
C ARG A 40 13.45 -17.12 -14.18
N SER A 41 14.75 -17.36 -14.27
CA SER A 41 15.63 -17.31 -13.10
C SER A 41 15.75 -15.89 -12.58
N ALA A 42 15.87 -15.74 -11.27
CA ALA A 42 16.17 -14.46 -10.61
C ALA A 42 17.34 -14.65 -9.64
N ALA A 43 18.04 -13.56 -9.35
CA ALA A 43 19.08 -13.49 -8.34
C ALA A 43 18.62 -12.64 -7.15
N GLY A 44 19.35 -12.71 -6.03
CA GLY A 44 18.99 -12.03 -4.79
C GLY A 44 18.18 -12.92 -3.86
N ASP A 45 17.11 -12.37 -3.27
CA ASP A 45 16.25 -13.07 -2.30
C ASP A 45 15.22 -13.98 -2.98
N LEU A 46 14.94 -13.74 -4.27
CA LEU A 46 14.02 -14.57 -5.07
C LEU A 46 14.82 -15.39 -6.08
N ALA A 47 14.51 -16.68 -6.15
CA ALA A 47 15.16 -17.60 -7.08
C ALA A 47 14.48 -17.64 -8.46
N LEU A 48 13.17 -17.38 -8.53
CA LEU A 48 12.37 -17.53 -9.73
C LEU A 48 11.28 -16.46 -9.79
N SER A 49 10.99 -15.97 -10.99
CA SER A 49 9.82 -15.14 -11.30
C SER A 49 8.92 -15.92 -12.24
N TRP A 50 7.63 -16.08 -11.89
CA TRP A 50 6.67 -16.84 -12.69
C TRP A 50 5.60 -15.89 -13.23
N ASP A 51 5.32 -15.99 -14.52
CA ASP A 51 4.13 -15.43 -15.16
C ASP A 51 3.15 -16.58 -15.40
N VAL A 52 2.00 -16.53 -14.72
CA VAL A 52 0.99 -17.59 -14.74
C VAL A 52 -0.28 -17.06 -15.37
N SER A 53 -0.66 -17.65 -16.49
CA SER A 53 -1.92 -17.40 -17.18
C SER A 53 -2.85 -18.61 -17.01
N VAL A 54 -4.09 -18.33 -16.66
CA VAL A 54 -5.14 -19.34 -16.48
C VAL A 54 -6.25 -19.08 -17.49
N SER A 55 -6.61 -20.10 -18.27
CA SER A 55 -7.66 -19.98 -19.28
C SER A 55 -9.07 -19.96 -18.68
N ASP A 56 -10.02 -19.48 -19.47
CA ASP A 56 -11.45 -19.42 -19.14
C ASP A 56 -12.12 -20.80 -19.05
N VAL A 57 -11.45 -21.85 -19.53
CA VAL A 57 -11.90 -23.25 -19.40
C VAL A 57 -11.92 -23.68 -17.93
N MET A 58 -11.07 -23.09 -17.09
CA MET A 58 -11.18 -23.23 -15.64
C MET A 58 -12.34 -22.36 -15.11
N ARG A 59 -13.44 -23.01 -14.74
CA ARG A 59 -14.68 -22.32 -14.33
C ARG A 59 -14.57 -21.52 -13.02
N THR A 60 -13.69 -21.94 -12.13
CA THR A 60 -13.54 -21.36 -10.78
C THR A 60 -12.08 -21.39 -10.35
N PRO A 61 -11.20 -20.59 -10.99
CA PRO A 61 -9.83 -20.46 -10.52
C PRO A 61 -9.81 -19.90 -9.10
N PRO A 62 -8.86 -20.32 -8.24
CA PRO A 62 -8.64 -19.61 -6.98
C PRO A 62 -8.21 -18.17 -7.26
N THR A 63 -8.45 -17.29 -6.28
CA THR A 63 -7.84 -15.96 -6.31
C THR A 63 -6.32 -16.06 -6.27
N GLU A 64 -5.62 -15.03 -6.74
CA GLU A 64 -4.15 -15.00 -6.74
C GLU A 64 -3.56 -15.20 -5.34
N ALA A 65 -4.18 -14.60 -4.32
CA ALA A 65 -3.78 -14.78 -2.91
C ALA A 65 -3.94 -16.25 -2.45
N GLU A 66 -5.05 -16.91 -2.80
CA GLU A 66 -5.26 -18.31 -2.48
C GLU A 66 -4.29 -19.23 -3.23
N ALA A 67 -4.01 -18.93 -4.49
CA ALA A 67 -3.05 -19.66 -5.30
C ALA A 67 -1.64 -19.53 -4.72
N ALA A 68 -1.21 -18.32 -4.37
CA ALA A 68 0.10 -18.05 -3.77
C ALA A 68 0.29 -18.78 -2.43
N LEU A 69 -0.71 -18.74 -1.54
CA LEU A 69 -0.68 -19.47 -0.27
C LEU A 69 -0.56 -20.99 -0.47
N ARG A 70 -1.36 -21.57 -1.37
CA ARG A 70 -1.29 -23.00 -1.67
C ARG A 70 0.03 -23.38 -2.33
N LEU A 71 0.57 -22.51 -3.17
CA LEU A 71 1.85 -22.70 -3.83
C LEU A 71 3.00 -22.64 -2.82
N ALA A 72 3.00 -21.66 -1.91
CA ALA A 72 3.97 -21.53 -0.84
C ALA A 72 4.02 -22.78 0.05
N ALA A 73 2.86 -23.26 0.49
CA ALA A 73 2.75 -24.47 1.29
C ALA A 73 3.29 -25.72 0.54
N ARG A 74 3.02 -25.82 -0.77
CA ARG A 74 3.46 -26.97 -1.60
C ARG A 74 4.94 -26.95 -1.93
N LEU A 75 5.50 -25.77 -2.19
CA LEU A 75 6.92 -25.60 -2.48
C LEU A 75 7.76 -25.58 -1.18
N GLY A 76 7.12 -25.34 -0.04
CA GLY A 76 7.82 -25.15 1.24
C GLY A 76 8.65 -23.87 1.24
N THR A 77 8.28 -22.86 0.43
CA THR A 77 9.00 -21.59 0.28
C THR A 77 8.03 -20.41 0.22
N THR A 78 8.56 -19.20 0.40
CA THR A 78 7.78 -17.97 0.35
C THR A 78 7.49 -17.63 -1.10
N VAL A 79 6.25 -17.26 -1.40
CA VAL A 79 5.79 -16.85 -2.72
C VAL A 79 5.35 -15.39 -2.63
N LEU A 80 5.92 -14.54 -3.47
CA LEU A 80 5.48 -13.16 -3.62
C LEU A 80 4.44 -13.09 -4.74
N TYR A 81 3.39 -12.29 -4.53
CA TYR A 81 2.41 -11.96 -5.56
C TYR A 81 2.11 -10.45 -5.53
N PRO A 82 1.79 -9.83 -6.67
CA PRO A 82 1.56 -8.39 -6.74
C PRO A 82 0.46 -7.94 -5.78
N ALA A 83 0.65 -6.81 -5.12
CA ALA A 83 -0.48 -6.05 -4.63
C ALA A 83 -1.26 -5.51 -5.84
N GLN A 84 -2.58 -5.65 -5.86
CA GLN A 84 -3.41 -5.11 -6.95
C GLN A 84 -3.37 -3.57 -7.06
N GLU A 85 -2.67 -2.89 -6.14
CA GLU A 85 -2.57 -1.45 -6.02
C GLU A 85 -1.11 -1.03 -6.28
N ARG A 86 -0.91 0.09 -6.99
CA ARG A 86 0.40 0.61 -7.42
C ARG A 86 1.08 1.31 -6.24
N PRO A 87 2.40 1.14 -5.99
CA PRO A 87 3.47 1.01 -6.98
C PRO A 87 3.99 -0.42 -7.20
N PRO A 88 4.77 -0.66 -8.28
CA PRO A 88 5.30 -1.98 -8.62
C PRO A 88 6.23 -2.60 -7.57
N SER A 89 6.61 -1.88 -6.51
CA SER A 89 7.43 -2.42 -5.43
C SER A 89 6.62 -3.05 -4.29
N ALA A 90 5.29 -2.88 -4.25
CA ALA A 90 4.44 -3.42 -3.19
C ALA A 90 3.93 -4.83 -3.55
N TYR A 91 4.37 -5.83 -2.79
CA TYR A 91 3.97 -7.22 -2.93
C TYR A 91 3.30 -7.72 -1.66
N TRP A 92 2.56 -8.81 -1.80
CA TRP A 92 2.24 -9.69 -0.71
C TRP A 92 3.23 -10.85 -0.70
N ALA A 93 3.70 -11.24 0.48
CA ALA A 93 4.49 -12.43 0.70
C ALA A 93 3.63 -13.46 1.43
N ALA A 94 3.53 -14.66 0.86
CA ALA A 94 2.84 -15.82 1.44
C ALA A 94 3.88 -16.86 1.87
N GLY A 95 3.92 -17.17 3.16
CA GLY A 95 4.81 -18.16 3.76
C GLY A 95 4.22 -19.58 3.73
N PRO A 96 5.06 -20.63 3.80
CA PRO A 96 4.61 -22.02 3.82
C PRO A 96 3.84 -22.43 5.08
N ASP A 97 3.96 -21.63 6.15
CA ASP A 97 3.25 -21.75 7.42
C ASP A 97 1.86 -21.08 7.41
N GLY A 98 1.49 -20.46 6.28
CA GLY A 98 0.25 -19.71 6.12
C GLY A 98 0.34 -18.24 6.52
N THR A 99 1.51 -17.75 6.92
CA THR A 99 1.74 -16.33 7.20
C THR A 99 1.58 -15.52 5.91
N VAL A 100 0.85 -14.40 5.97
CA VAL A 100 0.72 -13.45 4.84
C VAL A 100 1.08 -12.07 5.33
N THR A 101 2.01 -11.41 4.65
CA THR A 101 2.46 -10.06 5.02
C THR A 101 2.74 -9.21 3.79
N ARG A 102 2.77 -7.89 3.95
CA ARG A 102 3.24 -6.99 2.90
C ARG A 102 4.76 -7.04 2.80
N ALA A 103 5.26 -6.91 1.58
CA ALA A 103 6.69 -6.91 1.27
C ALA A 103 7.02 -5.80 0.24
N ARG A 104 8.16 -5.14 0.43
CA ARG A 104 8.75 -4.23 -0.54
C ARG A 104 9.80 -4.99 -1.36
N LEU A 105 9.54 -5.16 -2.64
CA LEU A 105 10.48 -5.74 -3.60
C LEU A 105 11.20 -4.62 -4.35
N LEU A 106 12.53 -4.68 -4.37
CA LEU A 106 13.38 -3.81 -5.17
C LEU A 106 14.05 -4.62 -6.26
N GLU A 107 14.04 -4.10 -7.47
CA GLU A 107 14.88 -4.57 -8.56
C GLU A 107 16.12 -3.67 -8.61
N ALA A 108 17.31 -4.26 -8.56
CA ALA A 108 18.54 -3.47 -8.67
C ALA A 108 18.74 -3.02 -10.12
N ASP A 109 19.04 -1.74 -10.33
CA ASP A 109 19.30 -1.11 -11.64
C ASP A 109 20.60 -1.60 -12.34
N ASP A 110 21.12 -2.77 -12.00
CA ASP A 110 22.25 -3.32 -12.74
C ASP A 110 21.75 -3.73 -14.13
N GLU A 111 21.93 -2.82 -15.09
CA GLU A 111 21.91 -3.01 -16.53
C GLU A 111 22.96 -4.06 -16.95
N THR A 112 22.83 -5.29 -16.48
CA THR A 112 23.51 -6.42 -17.10
C THR A 112 22.68 -6.83 -18.30
N ASP A 113 23.11 -6.37 -19.48
CA ASP A 113 22.65 -6.86 -20.79
C ASP A 113 22.47 -8.39 -20.75
N GLY A 114 21.22 -8.86 -20.72
CA GLY A 114 20.85 -10.27 -20.75
C GLY A 114 21.06 -11.08 -19.45
N GLY A 115 21.23 -10.43 -18.29
CA GLY A 115 21.33 -11.10 -16.99
C GLY A 115 19.97 -11.33 -16.30
N ALA A 116 19.91 -12.32 -15.40
CA ALA A 116 18.75 -12.56 -14.54
C ALA A 116 18.52 -11.35 -13.60
N PRO A 117 17.26 -10.89 -13.41
CA PRO A 117 16.97 -9.73 -12.56
C PRO A 117 17.42 -9.99 -11.12
N TRP A 118 18.03 -8.98 -10.51
CA TRP A 118 18.43 -9.03 -9.10
C TRP A 118 17.32 -8.44 -8.23
N LEU A 119 16.57 -9.34 -7.58
CA LEU A 119 15.37 -9.03 -6.81
C LEU A 119 15.67 -9.16 -5.31
N VAL A 120 15.52 -8.05 -4.58
CA VAL A 120 15.79 -7.96 -3.14
C VAL A 120 14.52 -7.61 -2.41
N VAL A 121 14.19 -8.38 -1.37
CA VAL A 121 13.10 -8.04 -0.46
C VAL A 121 13.66 -7.12 0.64
N ASP A 122 13.55 -5.82 0.43
CA ASP A 122 14.10 -4.82 1.34
C ASP A 122 13.41 -4.81 2.70
N ALA A 123 12.08 -4.94 2.71
CA ALA A 123 11.29 -4.83 3.92
C ALA A 123 9.99 -5.65 3.89
N VAL A 124 9.53 -6.06 5.07
CA VAL A 124 8.26 -6.77 5.32
C VAL A 124 7.56 -6.21 6.56
N GLU A 125 6.23 -6.30 6.63
CA GLU A 125 5.48 -5.81 7.81
C GLU A 125 5.41 -6.82 8.98
N GLU A 126 5.77 -8.07 8.71
CA GLU A 126 5.83 -9.16 9.69
C GLU A 126 7.02 -10.07 9.38
N THR A 127 7.66 -10.61 10.43
CA THR A 127 8.85 -11.45 10.27
C THR A 127 8.53 -12.72 9.47
N MET A 128 9.37 -13.02 8.46
CA MET A 128 9.28 -14.26 7.69
C MET A 128 10.59 -15.03 7.75
N ALA A 129 10.52 -16.30 8.17
CA ALA A 129 11.70 -17.15 8.37
C ALA A 129 12.56 -17.32 7.10
N GLN A 130 11.95 -17.22 5.93
CA GLN A 130 12.59 -17.42 4.63
C GLN A 130 13.08 -16.12 3.99
N LEU A 131 12.83 -14.98 4.64
CA LEU A 131 13.32 -13.66 4.25
C LEU A 131 14.14 -13.05 5.41
N PRO A 132 15.21 -13.70 5.88
CA PRO A 132 15.94 -13.26 7.07
C PRO A 132 16.68 -11.92 6.89
N GLY A 133 16.89 -11.48 5.65
CA GLY A 133 17.52 -10.19 5.32
C GLY A 133 16.54 -9.01 5.27
N ALA A 134 15.23 -9.26 5.22
CA ALA A 134 14.23 -8.21 5.09
C ALA A 134 14.07 -7.44 6.42
N ARG A 135 14.03 -6.11 6.33
CA ARG A 135 13.76 -5.25 7.49
C ARG A 135 12.30 -5.37 7.89
N VAL A 136 12.00 -5.48 9.19
CA VAL A 136 10.62 -5.49 9.68
C VAL A 136 10.19 -4.06 10.00
N GLU A 137 9.39 -3.46 9.12
CA GLU A 137 8.89 -2.08 9.27
C GLU A 137 7.49 -1.93 8.68
N THR A 138 6.73 -0.92 9.13
CA THR A 138 5.48 -0.54 8.46
C THR A 138 5.80 0.18 7.15
N LEU A 139 5.24 -0.31 6.05
CA LEU A 139 5.53 0.20 4.71
C LEU A 139 4.63 1.41 4.42
N ALA A 140 5.16 2.61 4.62
CA ALA A 140 4.41 3.87 4.52
C ALA A 140 3.77 4.09 3.14
N GLU A 141 4.40 3.61 2.08
CA GLU A 141 3.87 3.69 0.72
C GLU A 141 2.56 2.90 0.55
N ILE A 142 2.40 1.79 1.27
CA ILE A 142 1.20 0.94 1.22
C ILE A 142 0.02 1.62 1.93
N LEU A 143 0.29 2.41 2.98
CA LEU A 143 -0.76 3.17 3.67
C LEU A 143 -1.41 4.24 2.80
N HIS A 144 -0.69 4.74 1.78
CA HIS A 144 -1.22 5.66 0.79
C HIS A 144 -2.18 4.99 -0.20
N GLU A 145 -2.01 3.68 -0.44
CA GLU A 145 -2.82 2.88 -1.35
C GLU A 145 -4.10 2.37 -0.70
N GLU A 146 -4.02 1.98 0.58
CA GLU A 146 -5.16 1.51 1.33
C GLU A 146 -6.34 2.47 1.18
N ARG A 147 -7.39 1.97 0.52
CA ARG A 147 -8.58 2.76 0.22
C ARG A 147 -9.34 3.08 1.51
N VAL A 148 -9.22 4.33 1.91
CA VAL A 148 -10.10 4.94 2.91
C VAL A 148 -11.11 5.79 2.15
N GLU A 149 -12.39 5.57 2.40
CA GLU A 149 -13.45 6.40 1.84
C GLU A 149 -13.30 7.85 2.31
N THR A 150 -13.38 8.80 1.37
CA THR A 150 -13.20 10.23 1.65
C THR A 150 -14.43 11.06 1.21
N PRO A 151 -15.62 10.79 1.81
CA PRO A 151 -16.86 11.44 1.39
C PRO A 151 -16.87 12.96 1.57
N VAL A 152 -16.11 13.51 2.53
CA VAL A 152 -16.04 14.98 2.72
C VAL A 152 -15.25 15.62 1.58
N THR A 153 -14.15 15.01 1.18
CA THR A 153 -13.33 15.42 0.05
C THR A 153 -14.10 15.26 -1.27
N ASP A 154 -14.88 14.19 -1.42
CA ASP A 154 -15.73 13.97 -2.60
C ASP A 154 -16.83 15.04 -2.70
N ALA A 155 -17.49 15.36 -1.57
CA ALA A 155 -18.47 16.43 -1.51
C ALA A 155 -17.85 17.81 -1.81
N PHE A 156 -16.63 18.06 -1.33
CA PHE A 156 -15.88 19.27 -1.65
C PHE A 156 -15.59 19.36 -3.16
N ALA A 157 -15.11 18.28 -3.77
CA ALA A 157 -14.82 18.24 -5.20
C ALA A 157 -16.10 18.48 -6.02
N ALA A 158 -17.20 17.80 -5.70
CA ALA A 158 -18.49 17.99 -6.37
C ALA A 158 -19.01 19.43 -6.27
N ALA A 159 -18.75 20.13 -5.15
CA ALA A 159 -19.18 21.51 -4.94
C ALA A 159 -18.28 22.56 -5.61
N THR A 160 -17.01 22.25 -5.88
CA THR A 160 -16.01 23.24 -6.31
C THR A 160 -15.47 23.02 -7.73
N ASP A 161 -15.54 21.79 -8.23
CA ASP A 161 -15.17 21.40 -9.59
C ASP A 161 -16.03 20.23 -10.08
N PRO A 162 -17.34 20.43 -10.31
CA PRO A 162 -18.27 19.37 -10.68
C PRO A 162 -17.95 18.70 -12.02
N HIS A 163 -17.16 19.36 -12.87
CA HIS A 163 -16.80 18.88 -14.21
C HIS A 163 -15.37 18.33 -14.29
N GLY A 164 -14.54 18.52 -13.25
CA GLY A 164 -13.16 18.04 -13.23
C GLY A 164 -12.21 18.86 -14.11
N ASP A 165 -12.56 20.13 -14.38
CA ASP A 165 -11.84 21.00 -15.30
C ASP A 165 -10.80 21.87 -14.59
N ALA A 166 -10.70 21.81 -13.26
CA ALA A 166 -9.74 22.61 -12.52
C ALA A 166 -8.30 22.26 -12.94
N PRO A 167 -7.41 23.26 -13.15
CA PRO A 167 -6.01 22.99 -13.44
C PRO A 167 -5.34 22.21 -12.31
N ALA A 168 -4.47 21.26 -12.63
CA ALA A 168 -3.78 20.42 -11.65
C ALA A 168 -3.06 21.24 -10.56
N THR A 169 -2.43 22.36 -10.94
CA THR A 169 -1.71 23.27 -10.03
C THR A 169 -2.61 24.37 -9.43
N GLY A 170 -3.90 24.36 -9.77
CA GLY A 170 -4.89 25.34 -9.32
C GLY A 170 -5.18 25.24 -7.80
N PRO A 171 -5.73 26.31 -7.20
CA PRO A 171 -6.04 26.34 -5.78
C PRO A 171 -7.10 25.29 -5.36
N VAL A 172 -8.06 24.98 -6.24
CA VAL A 172 -9.10 23.96 -5.99
C VAL A 172 -8.47 22.57 -5.86
N ASN A 173 -7.67 22.14 -6.84
CA ASN A 173 -7.00 20.84 -6.80
C ASN A 173 -6.00 20.73 -5.64
N ARG A 174 -5.23 21.78 -5.34
CA ARG A 174 -4.35 21.80 -4.17
C ARG A 174 -5.11 21.68 -2.84
N SER A 175 -6.32 22.25 -2.77
CA SER A 175 -7.19 22.11 -1.58
C SER A 175 -7.80 20.72 -1.49
N ARG A 176 -8.22 20.16 -2.63
CA ARG A 176 -8.75 18.79 -2.72
C ARG A 176 -7.71 17.75 -2.30
N GLU A 177 -6.48 17.86 -2.80
CA GLU A 177 -5.38 16.96 -2.47
C GLU A 177 -5.06 17.02 -0.96
N ALA A 178 -4.95 18.22 -0.41
CA ALA A 178 -4.68 18.39 1.01
C ALA A 178 -5.86 17.91 1.89
N LEU A 179 -7.11 18.13 1.45
CA LEU A 179 -8.30 17.59 2.13
C LEU A 179 -8.33 16.08 2.12
N LEU A 180 -7.98 15.45 0.99
CA LEU A 180 -7.93 14.00 0.85
C LEU A 180 -7.02 13.38 1.91
N LEU A 181 -5.80 13.89 2.03
CA LEU A 181 -4.81 13.42 3.00
C LEU A 181 -5.29 13.65 4.44
N TRP A 182 -5.83 14.84 4.73
CA TRP A 182 -6.38 15.13 6.05
C TRP A 182 -7.54 14.21 6.43
N GLU A 183 -8.50 14.01 5.53
CA GLU A 183 -9.64 13.12 5.76
C GLU A 183 -9.20 11.67 5.97
N ARG A 184 -8.23 11.17 5.18
CA ARG A 184 -7.68 9.83 5.36
C ARG A 184 -7.16 9.61 6.77
N LEU A 185 -6.36 10.55 7.30
CA LEU A 185 -5.90 10.45 8.69
C LEU A 185 -7.08 10.43 9.67
N VAL A 186 -8.01 11.38 9.53
CA VAL A 186 -9.15 11.53 10.43
C VAL A 186 -10.01 10.28 10.46
N ARG A 187 -10.28 9.68 9.30
CA ARG A 187 -11.04 8.43 9.18
C ARG A 187 -10.30 7.24 9.78
N ARG A 188 -8.98 7.16 9.62
CA ARG A 188 -8.18 6.12 10.28
C ARG A 188 -8.24 6.26 11.79
N ILE A 189 -8.15 7.46 12.34
CA ILE A 189 -8.34 7.68 13.78
C ILE A 189 -9.75 7.22 14.22
N GLU A 190 -10.79 7.61 13.47
CA GLU A 190 -12.19 7.27 13.77
C GLU A 190 -12.45 5.75 13.76
N THR A 191 -11.82 5.01 12.85
CA THR A 191 -11.98 3.56 12.71
C THR A 191 -11.01 2.75 13.58
N GLY A 192 -10.18 3.39 14.40
CA GLY A 192 -9.17 2.71 15.21
C GLY A 192 -8.04 2.10 14.37
N TRP A 193 -7.64 2.82 13.32
CA TRP A 193 -6.55 2.55 12.37
C TRP A 193 -6.84 1.47 11.34
N ALA A 194 -8.11 1.12 11.12
CA ALA A 194 -8.45 0.22 10.03
C ALA A 194 -8.02 0.79 8.65
N PRO A 195 -7.73 -0.10 7.67
CA PRO A 195 -7.73 -1.56 7.78
C PRO A 195 -6.44 -2.15 8.42
N GLY A 196 -5.30 -1.47 8.35
CA GLY A 196 -4.01 -2.05 8.76
C GLY A 196 -3.70 -2.09 10.26
N GLY A 197 -4.38 -1.26 11.07
CA GLY A 197 -4.11 -1.13 12.51
C GLY A 197 -2.81 -0.38 12.85
N ARG A 198 -2.02 0.00 11.85
CA ARG A 198 -0.67 0.57 11.96
C ARG A 198 -0.59 1.90 11.22
N TYR A 199 0.27 2.78 11.69
CA TYR A 199 0.52 4.07 11.05
C TYR A 199 1.86 4.64 11.53
N PRO A 200 2.81 4.99 10.65
CA PRO A 200 4.08 5.59 11.03
C PRO A 200 3.91 6.96 11.67
N PHE A 201 4.74 7.25 12.67
CA PHE A 201 4.75 8.55 13.32
C PHE A 201 5.10 9.68 12.34
N ASP A 202 6.09 9.49 11.48
CA ASP A 202 6.51 10.54 10.53
C ASP A 202 5.36 10.89 9.57
N GLN A 203 4.61 9.89 9.11
CA GLN A 203 3.41 10.11 8.29
C GLN A 203 2.33 10.88 9.07
N TYR A 204 2.13 10.59 10.36
CA TYR A 204 1.22 11.35 11.20
C TYR A 204 1.62 12.82 11.28
N ALA A 205 2.91 13.10 11.48
CA ALA A 205 3.42 14.46 11.50
C ALA A 205 3.28 15.16 10.13
N GLU A 206 3.50 14.46 9.01
CA GLU A 206 3.26 15.02 7.66
C GLU A 206 1.78 15.36 7.42
N ASP A 207 0.85 14.54 7.89
CA ASP A 207 -0.58 14.81 7.75
C ASP A 207 -1.02 16.00 8.62
N LEU A 208 -0.41 16.21 9.80
CA LEU A 208 -0.62 17.44 10.59
C LEU A 208 -0.07 18.69 9.88
N ARG A 209 1.05 18.59 9.16
CA ARG A 209 1.54 19.68 8.31
C ARG A 209 0.61 19.93 7.13
N THR A 210 0.00 18.88 6.59
CA THR A 210 -1.05 19.02 5.56
C THR A 210 -2.24 19.84 6.11
N ARG A 211 -2.61 19.66 7.38
CA ARG A 211 -3.62 20.49 8.03
C ARG A 211 -3.19 21.96 8.21
N ASP A 212 -1.93 22.23 8.49
CA ASP A 212 -1.38 23.61 8.49
C ASP A 212 -1.56 24.26 7.11
N ARG A 213 -1.18 23.54 6.04
CA ARG A 213 -1.32 23.97 4.64
C ARG A 213 -2.78 24.22 4.25
N LEU A 214 -3.71 23.39 4.70
CA LEU A 214 -5.16 23.61 4.51
C LEU A 214 -5.62 24.93 5.14
N GLY A 215 -5.11 25.25 6.34
CA GLY A 215 -5.38 26.54 6.99
C GLY A 215 -4.86 27.72 6.18
N GLU A 216 -3.71 27.59 5.54
CA GLU A 216 -3.15 28.61 4.64
C GLU A 216 -3.98 28.77 3.35
N LEU A 217 -4.38 27.66 2.73
CA LEU A 217 -5.21 27.67 1.53
C LEU A 217 -6.59 28.29 1.80
N ALA A 218 -7.22 27.95 2.93
CA ALA A 218 -8.49 28.55 3.34
C ALA A 218 -8.37 30.06 3.57
N ARG A 219 -7.30 30.51 4.23
CA ARG A 219 -7.02 31.94 4.42
C ARG A 219 -6.80 32.68 3.10
N ALA A 220 -6.07 32.08 2.17
CA ALA A 220 -5.78 32.66 0.86
C ALA A 220 -7.02 32.80 -0.04
N GLN A 221 -7.97 31.86 0.05
CA GLN A 221 -9.21 31.89 -0.73
C GLN A 221 -10.27 32.84 -0.14
N GLY A 222 -10.14 33.19 1.14
CA GLY A 222 -11.02 34.13 1.83
C GLY A 222 -12.37 33.53 2.24
N PRO A 223 -13.19 34.30 2.97
CA PRO A 223 -14.43 33.82 3.59
C PRO A 223 -15.53 33.41 2.59
N GLN A 224 -15.40 33.81 1.31
CA GLN A 224 -16.31 33.37 0.25
C GLN A 224 -16.20 31.87 -0.11
N HIS A 225 -15.13 31.19 0.29
CA HIS A 225 -14.91 29.78 -0.07
C HIS A 225 -15.53 28.80 0.94
N LEU A 226 -16.85 28.94 1.13
CA LEU A 226 -17.66 28.17 2.09
C LEU A 226 -17.47 26.64 2.02
N PRO A 227 -17.30 25.99 0.84
CA PRO A 227 -17.12 24.54 0.78
C PRO A 227 -15.88 24.05 1.53
N LEU A 228 -14.76 24.78 1.44
CA LEU A 228 -13.51 24.39 2.11
C LEU A 228 -13.64 24.55 3.63
N GLY A 229 -14.23 25.67 4.08
CA GLY A 229 -14.45 25.93 5.50
C GLY A 229 -15.30 24.85 6.17
N ARG A 230 -16.43 24.47 5.54
CA ARG A 230 -17.31 23.41 6.04
C ARG A 230 -16.62 22.04 6.11
N ALA A 231 -15.88 21.69 5.06
CA ALA A 231 -15.12 20.43 5.02
C ALA A 231 -14.08 20.37 6.16
N LEU A 232 -13.38 21.48 6.43
CA LEU A 232 -12.43 21.56 7.53
C LEU A 232 -13.11 21.46 8.89
N GLU A 233 -14.21 22.17 9.11
CA GLU A 233 -14.96 22.13 10.37
C GLU A 233 -15.45 20.71 10.69
N GLU A 234 -15.97 19.99 9.69
CA GLU A 234 -16.44 18.61 9.84
C GLU A 234 -15.28 17.67 10.21
N LEU A 235 -14.18 17.70 9.46
CA LEU A 235 -13.03 16.83 9.71
C LEU A 235 -12.33 17.16 11.03
N ASP A 236 -12.23 18.44 11.38
CA ASP A 236 -11.65 18.89 12.65
C ASP A 236 -12.46 18.41 13.86
N GLU A 237 -13.79 18.35 13.76
CA GLU A 237 -14.65 17.80 14.81
C GLU A 237 -14.45 16.28 14.97
N VAL A 238 -14.36 15.54 13.86
CA VAL A 238 -14.06 14.10 13.89
C VAL A 238 -12.68 13.85 14.50
N PHE A 239 -11.66 14.61 14.08
CA PHE A 239 -10.31 14.55 14.64
C PHE A 239 -10.32 14.79 16.15
N ARG A 240 -11.04 15.83 16.59
CA ARG A 240 -11.14 16.18 18.02
C ARG A 240 -11.78 15.08 18.85
N ARG A 241 -12.82 14.40 18.33
CA ARG A 241 -13.45 13.24 19.01
C ARG A 241 -12.52 12.03 19.12
N GLY A 242 -11.65 11.82 18.13
CA GLY A 242 -10.73 10.68 18.08
C GLY A 242 -9.36 10.89 18.76
N THR A 243 -9.10 12.09 19.28
CA THR A 243 -7.83 12.48 19.88
C THR A 243 -8.02 13.08 21.27
N ASP A 244 -7.01 12.94 22.12
CA ASP A 244 -6.92 13.58 23.42
C ASP A 244 -5.99 14.79 23.35
N ASP A 245 -6.33 15.86 24.07
CA ASP A 245 -5.41 16.99 24.27
C ASP A 245 -4.32 16.58 25.25
N ASP A 246 -3.06 16.59 24.80
CA ASP A 246 -1.89 16.30 25.63
C ASP A 246 -0.95 17.50 25.69
N ALA A 247 -1.43 18.70 25.35
CA ALA A 247 -0.66 19.92 25.24
C ALA A 247 0.58 19.79 24.33
N GLY A 248 0.56 18.86 23.37
CA GLY A 248 1.64 18.63 22.42
C GLY A 248 2.82 17.85 23.00
N VAL A 249 2.66 17.22 24.16
CA VAL A 249 3.73 16.45 24.83
C VAL A 249 4.21 15.30 23.93
N LEU A 250 3.31 14.53 23.32
CA LEU A 250 3.68 13.41 22.44
C LEU A 250 4.49 13.90 21.24
N LEU A 251 4.00 14.91 20.52
CA LEU A 251 4.66 15.45 19.35
C LEU A 251 5.99 16.12 19.70
N GLY A 252 6.05 16.86 20.82
CA GLY A 252 7.28 17.50 21.29
C GLY A 252 8.37 16.47 21.60
N ARG A 253 8.00 15.33 22.19
CA ARG A 253 8.91 14.20 22.44
C ARG A 253 9.39 13.56 21.15
N LEU A 254 8.47 13.21 20.24
CA LEU A 254 8.78 12.41 19.06
C LEU A 254 9.49 13.20 17.96
N THR A 255 9.24 14.51 17.85
CA THR A 255 9.94 15.39 16.89
C THR A 255 11.27 15.94 17.42
N GLY A 256 11.64 15.65 18.67
CA GLY A 256 12.80 16.27 19.34
C GLY A 256 12.71 17.79 19.47
N SER A 257 11.54 18.37 19.17
CA SER A 257 11.35 19.80 18.93
C SER A 257 10.36 20.39 19.93
N GLY A 258 10.54 20.08 21.22
CA GLY A 258 9.58 20.42 22.29
C GLY A 258 9.05 21.86 22.30
N THR A 259 9.81 22.84 21.78
CA THR A 259 9.35 24.23 21.63
C THR A 259 8.61 24.52 20.32
N ALA A 260 8.85 23.76 19.25
CA ALA A 260 8.28 23.98 17.93
C ALA A 260 6.79 23.59 17.81
N VAL A 261 6.26 22.85 18.78
CA VAL A 261 4.84 22.43 18.83
C VAL A 261 3.95 23.50 19.47
N ALA A 262 4.50 24.31 20.40
CA ALA A 262 3.73 25.30 21.15
C ALA A 262 3.11 26.39 20.25
N ASP A 263 3.82 26.80 19.20
CA ASP A 263 3.38 27.86 18.27
C ASP A 263 2.52 27.33 17.09
N ARG A 264 2.22 26.03 17.07
CA ARG A 264 1.45 25.39 15.99
C ARG A 264 -0.05 25.44 16.25
N GLY A 265 -0.84 25.06 15.25
CA GLY A 265 -2.29 24.94 15.37
C GLY A 265 -2.70 23.93 16.46
N TRP A 266 -3.89 24.10 17.03
CA TRP A 266 -4.39 23.29 18.15
C TRP A 266 -4.38 21.77 17.89
N TRP A 267 -4.44 21.33 16.63
CA TRP A 267 -4.36 19.92 16.26
C TRP A 267 -3.00 19.28 16.58
N TRP A 268 -1.92 20.08 16.66
CA TRP A 268 -0.60 19.62 17.11
C TRP A 268 -0.52 19.40 18.62
N HIS A 269 -1.52 19.87 19.38
CA HIS A 269 -1.54 19.72 20.83
C HIS A 269 -2.28 18.45 21.25
N ARG A 270 -2.54 17.57 20.29
CA ARG A 270 -3.37 16.40 20.47
C ARG A 270 -2.63 15.15 20.05
N ARG A 271 -2.98 14.05 20.72
CA ARG A 271 -2.53 12.71 20.39
C ARG A 271 -3.72 11.82 20.09
N PRO A 272 -3.59 10.81 19.21
CA PRO A 272 -4.63 9.81 19.09
C PRO A 272 -4.86 9.08 20.42
N ALA A 273 -6.12 8.80 20.74
CA ALA A 273 -6.48 8.12 21.99
C ALA A 273 -5.83 6.73 22.12
N LYS A 274 -5.61 6.07 20.97
CA LYS A 274 -4.84 4.82 20.83
C LYS A 274 -3.76 5.02 19.79
N PRO A 275 -2.50 5.31 20.14
CA PRO A 275 -1.43 5.47 19.15
C PRO A 275 -1.10 4.14 18.46
N PRO A 276 -0.96 4.11 17.12
CA PRO A 276 -0.71 2.90 16.33
C PRO A 276 0.78 2.55 16.21
N TRP A 277 1.67 3.38 16.77
CA TRP A 277 3.12 3.22 16.73
C TRP A 277 3.75 2.86 18.09
N ASP A 278 2.95 2.76 19.15
CA ASP A 278 3.42 2.41 20.50
C ASP A 278 3.37 0.87 20.75
N SER A 279 3.42 0.05 19.68
CA SER A 279 3.38 -1.42 19.75
C SER A 279 4.78 -2.04 19.91
#